data_AF-A0A3D9AL63-F1
#
_entry.id   AF-A0A3D9AL63-F1
#
_cell.length_a   1.000
_cell.length_b   1.000
_cell.length_c   1.000
_cell.angle_alpha   90.00
_cell.angle_beta   90.00
_cell.angle_gamma   90.00
#
_symmetry.space_group_name_H-M   'P 1'
#
loop_
_entity.id
_entity.type
_entity.pdbx_description
1 polymer ?
#
loop_
_entity_poly.entity_id
_entity_poly.type
_entity_poly.pdbx_seq_one_letter_code
_entity_poly.pdbx_strand_id
1 'polypeptide(L)'
;MLIVGNYIKNIKCESFLDVDTNRIRIRPLDNQGIPTDLVIECLREYRKTSVYPLGTTFVAADVKVCQKPIGRIYLRAKDQLLSRL
;
A
#
# COMPACT_ATOMS: atom_id res chain seq x y z
N MET A 1 15.48 -6.38 -3.93
CA MET A 1 15.24 -5.82 -5.27
C MET A 1 13.78 -6.03 -5.62
N LEU A 2 13.06 -4.97 -5.99
CA LEU A 2 11.66 -5.08 -6.44
C LEU A 2 11.68 -5.40 -7.94
N ILE A 3 11.08 -6.52 -8.33
CA ILE A 3 11.01 -6.97 -9.72
C ILE A 3 9.58 -6.76 -10.20
N VAL A 4 9.39 -5.94 -11.24
CA VAL A 4 8.06 -5.67 -11.80
C VAL A 4 7.43 -6.99 -12.27
N GLY A 5 6.17 -7.22 -11.89
CA GLY A 5 5.45 -8.46 -12.18
C GLY A 5 5.49 -9.48 -11.04
N ASN A 6 6.47 -9.40 -10.13
CA ASN A 6 6.53 -10.30 -8.97
C ASN A 6 5.44 -9.98 -7.95
N TYR A 7 5.14 -10.99 -7.15
CA TYR A 7 4.18 -10.94 -6.07
C TYR A 7 4.88 -11.04 -4.72
N ILE A 8 4.40 -10.28 -3.73
CA ILE A 8 4.91 -10.29 -2.36
C ILE A 8 3.72 -10.55 -1.44
N LYS A 9 3.86 -11.55 -0.57
CA LYS A 9 2.76 -12.00 0.30
C LYS A 9 2.81 -11.32 1.66
N ASN A 10 1.64 -11.22 2.28
CA ASN A 10 1.46 -10.84 3.69
C ASN A 10 2.13 -9.51 4.09
N ILE A 11 1.99 -8.49 3.24
CA ILE A 11 2.52 -7.16 3.54
C ILE A 11 1.61 -6.46 4.54
N LYS A 12 2.15 -6.17 5.72
CA LYS A 12 1.53 -5.25 6.67
C LYS A 12 1.68 -3.82 6.16
N CYS A 13 0.63 -3.05 6.27
CA CYS A 13 0.59 -1.69 5.74
C CYS A 13 -0.28 -0.79 6.61
N GLU A 14 -0.16 0.52 6.43
CA GLU A 14 -0.93 1.51 7.18
C GLU A 14 -1.45 2.62 6.28
N SER A 15 -2.52 3.29 6.73
CA SER A 15 -2.94 4.55 6.16
C SER A 15 -2.07 5.71 6.64
N PHE A 16 -1.64 6.58 5.72
CA PHE A 16 -0.86 7.77 6.05
C PHE A 16 -1.30 8.98 5.20
N LEU A 17 -1.01 10.18 5.69
CA LEU A 17 -1.21 11.41 4.94
C LEU A 17 0.04 11.66 4.09
N ASP A 18 -0.13 11.56 2.77
CA ASP A 18 0.90 11.98 1.82
C ASP A 18 0.92 13.51 1.75
N VAL A 19 1.96 14.11 2.33
CA VAL A 19 2.12 15.57 2.43
C VAL A 19 2.31 16.25 1.08
N ASP A 20 2.91 15.56 0.10
CA ASP A 20 3.17 16.13 -1.23
C ASP A 20 1.88 16.30 -2.03
N THR A 21 0.89 15.43 -1.78
CA THR A 21 -0.37 15.44 -2.52
C THR A 21 -1.60 15.75 -1.67
N ASN A 22 -1.42 15.94 -0.36
CA ASN A 22 -2.47 16.10 0.64
C ASN A 22 -3.56 15.02 0.55
N ARG A 23 -3.16 13.77 0.27
CA ARG A 23 -4.07 12.63 0.08
C ARG A 23 -3.78 11.54 1.08
N ILE A 24 -4.82 10.88 1.56
CA ILE A 24 -4.67 9.63 2.33
C ILE A 24 -4.25 8.51 1.38
N ARG A 25 -3.18 7.80 1.72
CA ARG A 25 -2.63 6.68 0.97
C ARG A 25 -2.33 5.51 1.90
N ILE A 26 -2.04 4.35 1.32
CA ILE A 26 -1.58 3.18 2.05
C ILE A 26 -0.10 2.95 1.71
N ARG A 27 0.73 2.68 2.71
CA ARG A 27 2.15 2.33 2.56
C ARG A 27 2.51 1.08 3.34
N PRO A 28 3.56 0.35 2.95
CA PRO A 28 4.12 -0.72 3.77
C PRO A 28 4.59 -0.21 5.14
N LEU A 29 4.45 -1.06 6.16
CA LEU A 29 5.18 -0.87 7.42
C LEU A 29 6.67 -1.22 7.27
N ASP A 30 7.48 -0.65 8.15
CA ASP A 30 8.92 -0.90 8.21
C ASP A 30 9.26 -2.38 8.51
N ASN A 31 10.52 -2.76 8.32
CA ASN A 31 11.07 -4.08 8.67
C ASN A 31 10.47 -5.29 7.91
N GLN A 32 9.97 -5.09 6.69
CA GLN A 32 9.43 -6.16 5.83
C GLN A 32 10.28 -6.44 4.58
N GLY A 33 11.48 -5.86 4.49
CA GLY A 33 12.36 -6.01 3.33
C GLY A 33 11.88 -5.30 2.06
N ILE A 34 10.92 -4.37 2.20
CA ILE A 34 10.42 -3.51 1.13
C ILE A 34 10.48 -2.03 1.56
N PRO A 35 10.71 -1.10 0.61
CA PRO A 35 10.69 0.33 0.90
C PRO A 35 9.32 0.81 1.39
N THR A 36 9.31 1.72 2.37
CA THR A 36 8.09 2.25 3.00
C THR A 36 7.57 3.54 2.38
N ASP A 37 8.30 4.09 1.42
CA ASP A 37 7.87 5.19 0.54
C ASP A 37 7.00 4.72 -0.64
N LEU A 38 6.83 3.40 -0.80
CA LEU A 38 5.92 2.83 -1.77
C LEU A 38 4.46 3.09 -1.41
N VAL A 39 3.64 3.23 -2.45
CA VAL A 39 2.19 3.29 -2.32
C VAL A 39 1.60 1.94 -2.67
N ILE A 40 0.69 1.46 -1.83
CA ILE A 40 -0.14 0.30 -2.09
C ILE A 40 -1.49 0.77 -2.65
N GLU A 41 -1.79 0.40 -3.89
CA GLU A 41 -3.10 0.61 -4.48
C GLU A 41 -4.10 -0.42 -3.94
N CYS A 42 -5.19 0.10 -3.39
CA CYS A 42 -6.32 -0.63 -2.83
C CYS A 42 -7.63 0.14 -3.06
N LEU A 43 -8.76 -0.45 -2.64
CA LEU A 43 -10.05 0.22 -2.66
C LEU A 43 -10.02 1.54 -1.88
N ARG A 44 -10.88 2.49 -2.27
CA ARG A 44 -10.97 3.82 -1.65
C ARG A 44 -11.43 3.73 -0.19
N GLU A 45 -12.20 2.72 0.18
CA GLU A 45 -12.75 2.56 1.53
C GLU A 45 -11.69 2.51 2.62
N TYR A 46 -10.56 1.83 2.39
CA TYR A 46 -9.43 1.75 3.33
C TYR A 46 -8.75 3.11 3.58
N ARG A 47 -9.04 4.11 2.74
CA ARG A 47 -8.52 5.49 2.85
C ARG A 47 -9.56 6.47 3.40
N LYS A 48 -10.78 6.01 3.73
CA LYS A 48 -11.82 6.86 4.33
C LYS A 48 -11.56 6.99 5.83
N THR A 49 -11.08 8.15 6.25
CA THR A 49 -10.74 8.42 7.66
C THR A 49 -11.94 8.43 8.61
N SER A 50 -13.15 8.58 8.09
CA SER A 50 -14.39 8.43 8.86
C SER A 50 -14.70 6.98 9.24
N VAL A 51 -14.08 5.99 8.58
CA VAL A 51 -14.26 4.55 8.84
C VAL A 51 -12.98 3.97 9.47
N TYR A 52 -11.83 4.31 8.90
CA TYR A 52 -10.52 3.86 9.36
C TYR A 52 -9.67 5.08 9.72
N PRO A 53 -9.44 5.38 11.02
CA PRO A 53 -8.57 6.47 11.43
C PRO A 53 -7.20 6.45 10.74
N LEU A 54 -6.57 7.61 10.60
CA LEU A 54 -5.22 7.69 10.06
C LEU A 54 -4.26 6.83 10.90
N GLY A 55 -3.36 6.09 10.25
CA GLY A 55 -2.49 5.11 10.91
C GLY A 55 -3.13 3.74 11.14
N THR A 56 -4.37 3.51 10.65
CA THR A 56 -4.97 2.17 10.73
C THR A 56 -4.11 1.17 9.95
N THR A 57 -3.79 0.06 10.60
CA THR A 57 -2.97 -1.01 10.02
C THR A 57 -3.82 -2.10 9.35
N PHE A 58 -3.29 -2.65 8.27
CA PHE A 58 -3.90 -3.71 7.49
C PHE A 58 -2.85 -4.75 7.07
N VAL A 59 -3.32 -5.86 6.52
CA VAL A 59 -2.53 -6.83 5.76
C VAL A 59 -3.07 -6.90 4.34
N ALA A 60 -2.18 -6.72 3.38
CA ALA A 60 -2.38 -7.15 2.00
C ALA A 60 -1.85 -8.59 1.86
N ALA A 61 -2.76 -9.55 1.67
CA ALA A 61 -2.40 -10.97 1.56
C ALA A 61 -1.43 -11.22 0.39
N ASP A 62 -1.62 -10.48 -0.70
CA ASP A 62 -0.75 -10.52 -1.87
C ASP A 62 -0.72 -9.15 -2.56
N VAL A 63 0.48 -8.69 -2.94
CA VAL A 63 0.68 -7.46 -3.69
C VAL A 63 1.56 -7.70 -4.90
N LYS A 64 1.13 -7.20 -6.06
CA LYS A 64 1.92 -7.20 -7.28
C LYS A 64 2.83 -5.97 -7.32
N VAL A 65 4.11 -6.16 -7.63
CA VAL A 65 5.02 -5.06 -7.94
C VAL A 65 4.70 -4.53 -9.34
N CYS A 66 4.33 -3.26 -9.41
CA CYS A 66 3.93 -2.58 -10.63
C CYS A 66 4.77 -1.33 -10.87
N GLN A 67 4.75 -0.85 -12.11
CA GLN A 67 5.41 0.39 -12.52
C GLN A 67 4.42 1.27 -13.27
N LYS A 68 4.39 2.56 -12.94
CA LYS A 68 3.65 3.57 -13.72
C LYS A 68 4.42 3.89 -15.01
N PRO A 69 3.76 4.43 -16.06
CA PRO A 69 4.45 4.86 -17.28
C PRO A 69 5.60 5.84 -17.04
N ILE A 70 5.51 6.66 -15.99
CA ILE A 70 6.54 7.61 -15.54
C ILE A 70 7.72 6.94 -14.78
N GLY A 71 7.81 5.62 -14.75
CA GLY A 71 8.88 4.86 -14.10
C GLY A 71 8.70 4.60 -12.59
N ARG A 72 7.78 5.28 -11.91
CA ARG A 72 7.53 5.10 -10.46
C ARG A 72 7.01 3.69 -10.14
N ILE A 73 7.68 3.01 -9.21
CA ILE A 73 7.24 1.72 -8.66
C ILE A 73 6.12 1.93 -7.64
N TYR A 74 5.15 1.01 -7.65
CA TYR A 74 4.08 0.93 -6.66
C TYR A 74 3.65 -0.53 -6.47
N LEU A 75 2.90 -0.79 -5.41
CA LEU A 75 2.35 -2.11 -5.12
C LEU A 75 0.85 -2.11 -5.40
N ARG A 76 0.31 -3.17 -5.99
CA ARG A 76 -1.14 -3.32 -6.20
C ARG A 76 -1.66 -4.51 -5.40
N ALA A 77 -2.53 -4.27 -4.44
CA ALA A 77 -3.16 -5.34 -3.67
C ALA A 77 -4.02 -6.22 -4.58
N LYS A 78 -3.96 -7.54 -4.37
CA LYS A 78 -4.81 -8.50 -5.07
C LYS A 78 -6.28 -8.15 -4.83
N ASP A 79 -7.04 -8.05 -5.91
CA ASP A 79 -8.45 -7.62 -5.92
C ASP A 79 -8.69 -6.25 -5.24
N GLN A 80 -7.62 -5.48 -5.02
CA GLN A 80 -7.60 -4.22 -4.28
C GLN A 80 -8.04 -4.34 -2.81
N LEU A 81 -8.05 -5.54 -2.25
CA LEU A 81 -8.54 -5.84 -0.90
C LEU A 81 -7.41 -5.80 0.14
N LEU A 82 -7.77 -5.37 1.34
CA LEU A 82 -6.95 -5.38 2.55
C LEU A 82 -7.76 -5.96 3.72
N SER A 83 -7.09 -6.69 4.60
CA SER A 83 -7.68 -7.16 5.86
C SER A 83 -7.19 -6.28 7.01
N ARG A 84 -8.10 -5.75 7.83
CA ARG A 84 -7.72 -4.96 9.00
C ARG A 84 -6.99 -5.84 10.03
N LEU A 85 -5.93 -5.30 10.61
CA LEU A 85 -5.22 -5.88 11.77
C LEU A 85 -5.83 -5.39 13.09
#